data_AF-A0A4U9UWC6-F1
#
_entry.id   AF-A0A4U9UWC6-F1
#
_cell.length_a   1.000
_cell.length_b   1.000
_cell.length_c   1.000
_cell.angle_alpha   90.00
_cell.angle_beta   90.00
_cell.angle_gamma   90.00
#
_symmetry.space_group_name_H-M   'P 1'
#
loop_
_entity.id
_entity.type
_entity.pdbx_description
1 polymer ?
#
loop_
_entity_poly.entity_id
_entity_poly.type
_entity_poly.pdbx_seq_one_letter_code
_entity_poly.pdbx_strand_id
1 'polypeptide(L)'
;MTGIFNAPSNTYYTVIRLDKINRDALTTHQSGEVILSGKTDLGFTGFKNEGGAPALVFGFPYHEAPKTYLRKLTLAPEVVTFEKLEKGETRQLSWEISEGQASSYGDFVSKVWTYSFDRQKPAALTPDYTPAQAKDILANFFKESYVDNQPLKYYSGVHMRTADCKSTGSAEVGFVGRVLLNAYNALEYGEAQEQAELVAHAKAIFDSYLQHGFTKNGFFREFVDFTHGNETQEYSIRRQSEGIFAVLNYLCYEKKKGRKHPEWEQRIKRLLTNFAALQQADGSFPRKFDDQLQVKDGSGGSTPSATVPLVMASVYFKQKEYLRQAQLSAAYLEREIISRSDYFSSTLDANCEDKEASLYASTAIYYLAQVSKGKERQHYVEQCKKAAYFCLTWYYTWDVPFATGQMLGDVGFKSRGWGNVSVENNHVDVFIFEFAAVLDWLAGETKEQRLAAFSNVIKSSMLQLMPVKGRLFDIAKVGYYPEVVQHTNWDYGKNGKGFYNDIFAPGWTVASLWELLSPSRTADFLETAGK
;
A
#
# COMPACT_ATOMS: atom_id res chain seq x y z
N MET A 1 -7.14 -18.99 6.31
CA MET A 1 -6.56 -20.12 5.55
C MET A 1 -5.06 -20.02 5.69
N THR A 2 -4.37 -21.14 5.84
CA THR A 2 -2.91 -21.22 5.82
C THR A 2 -2.51 -22.36 4.90
N GLY A 3 -1.39 -22.23 4.19
CA GLY A 3 -0.85 -23.30 3.38
C GLY A 3 0.66 -23.39 3.50
N ILE A 4 1.19 -24.59 3.26
CA ILE A 4 2.62 -24.87 3.20
C ILE A 4 2.95 -25.48 1.84
N PHE A 5 4.01 -24.98 1.21
CA PHE A 5 4.52 -25.48 -0.07
C PHE A 5 5.85 -26.21 0.13
N ASN A 6 5.97 -27.39 -0.48
CA ASN A 6 7.17 -28.21 -0.47
C ASN A 6 7.84 -28.14 -1.85
N ALA A 7 8.83 -27.24 -1.99
CA ALA A 7 9.52 -27.01 -3.26
C ALA A 7 10.17 -28.27 -3.88
N PRO A 8 10.87 -29.15 -3.13
CA PRO A 8 11.40 -30.39 -3.69
C PRO A 8 10.38 -31.31 -4.38
N SER A 9 9.14 -31.38 -3.88
CA SER A 9 8.11 -32.29 -4.41
C SER A 9 7.02 -31.58 -5.21
N ASN A 10 7.02 -30.25 -5.24
CA ASN A 10 5.95 -29.43 -5.84
C ASN A 10 4.56 -29.72 -5.25
N THR A 11 4.50 -30.25 -4.03
CA THR A 11 3.24 -30.49 -3.30
C THR A 11 2.96 -29.36 -2.32
N TYR A 12 1.70 -29.16 -1.98
CA TYR A 12 1.30 -28.26 -0.92
C TYR A 12 0.15 -28.83 -0.12
N TYR A 13 0.03 -28.36 1.12
CA TYR A 13 -1.10 -28.63 1.99
C TYR A 13 -1.71 -27.31 2.42
N THR A 14 -3.03 -27.26 2.52
CA THR A 14 -3.76 -26.10 3.04
C THR A 14 -4.73 -26.51 4.13
N VAL A 15 -5.01 -25.59 5.03
CA VAL A 15 -6.12 -25.68 5.98
C VAL A 15 -6.95 -24.40 5.94
N ILE A 16 -8.28 -24.57 5.85
CA ILE A 16 -9.24 -23.47 5.94
C ILE A 16 -10.37 -23.82 6.90
N ARG A 17 -10.77 -22.81 7.68
CA ARG A 17 -11.95 -22.84 8.52
C ARG A 17 -13.22 -22.73 7.65
N LEU A 18 -14.16 -23.67 7.80
CA LEU A 18 -15.41 -23.66 7.00
C LEU A 18 -16.55 -22.90 7.69
N ASP A 19 -16.49 -22.75 9.01
CA ASP A 19 -17.49 -22.00 9.77
C ASP A 19 -17.41 -20.50 9.50
N LYS A 20 -18.56 -19.83 9.64
CA LYS A 20 -18.61 -18.36 9.59
C LYS A 20 -17.95 -17.78 10.83
N ILE A 21 -17.06 -16.81 10.63
CA ILE A 21 -16.35 -16.11 11.70
C ILE A 21 -16.98 -14.72 11.82
N ASN A 22 -17.78 -14.48 12.86
CA ASN A 22 -18.55 -13.24 12.98
C ASN A 22 -18.40 -12.54 14.34
N ARG A 23 -17.94 -13.26 15.36
CA ARG A 23 -17.86 -12.76 16.74
C ARG A 23 -16.46 -12.83 17.26
N ASP A 24 -16.15 -11.87 18.12
CA ASP A 24 -14.96 -11.90 18.94
C ASP A 24 -15.28 -11.49 20.37
N ALA A 25 -14.47 -11.97 21.31
CA ALA A 25 -14.57 -11.60 22.71
C ALA A 25 -13.50 -10.55 23.02
N LEU A 26 -13.88 -9.51 23.77
CA LEU A 26 -12.93 -8.51 24.23
C LEU A 26 -11.98 -9.16 25.26
N THR A 27 -10.67 -9.02 25.03
CA THR A 27 -9.64 -9.54 25.92
C THR A 27 -8.51 -8.53 26.07
N THR A 28 -8.06 -8.32 27.31
CA THR A 28 -6.93 -7.45 27.65
C THR A 28 -5.66 -8.23 27.97
N HIS A 29 -5.77 -9.55 28.14
CA HIS A 29 -4.64 -10.42 28.44
C HIS A 29 -3.94 -10.84 27.15
N GLN A 30 -2.63 -10.65 27.09
CA GLN A 30 -1.81 -10.86 25.89
C GLN A 30 -0.75 -11.98 26.07
N SER A 31 -0.82 -12.73 27.17
CA SER A 31 0.05 -13.89 27.44
C SER A 31 -0.54 -14.79 28.52
N GLY A 32 -0.06 -16.04 28.57
CA GLY A 32 -0.51 -17.05 29.53
C GLY A 32 -1.86 -17.68 29.16
N GLU A 33 -2.50 -18.29 30.16
CA GLU A 33 -3.83 -18.90 30.02
C GLU A 33 -4.91 -17.84 30.23
N VAL A 34 -5.79 -17.66 29.24
CA VAL A 34 -6.82 -16.62 29.24
C VAL A 34 -8.20 -17.25 29.06
N ILE A 35 -9.08 -17.07 30.03
CA ILE A 35 -10.50 -17.38 29.87
C ILE A 35 -11.15 -16.16 29.22
N LEU A 36 -11.70 -16.33 28.02
CA LEU A 36 -12.34 -15.26 27.28
C LEU A 36 -13.61 -14.78 27.99
N SER A 37 -13.81 -13.46 27.98
CA SER A 37 -14.94 -12.79 28.62
C SER A 37 -16.30 -13.11 27.98
N GLY A 38 -16.28 -13.63 26.75
CA GLY A 38 -17.46 -13.95 25.96
C GLY A 38 -17.18 -14.98 24.87
N LYS A 39 -18.13 -15.15 23.96
CA LYS A 39 -17.99 -16.07 22.82
C LYS A 39 -17.09 -15.46 21.74
N THR A 40 -16.20 -16.26 21.18
CA THR A 40 -15.40 -15.90 20.00
C THR A 40 -15.59 -16.93 18.90
N ASP A 41 -15.51 -16.52 17.64
CA ASP A 41 -15.39 -17.42 16.50
C ASP A 41 -13.93 -17.52 16.02
N LEU A 42 -12.99 -16.80 16.65
CA LEU A 42 -11.58 -16.80 16.31
C LEU A 42 -10.87 -18.06 16.81
N GLY A 43 -10.23 -18.75 15.87
CA GLY A 43 -9.25 -19.80 16.14
C GLY A 43 -7.85 -19.34 15.76
N PHE A 44 -6.94 -20.29 15.62
CA PHE A 44 -5.59 -20.05 15.14
C PHE A 44 -5.23 -20.99 14.00
N THR A 45 -4.22 -20.60 13.25
CA THR A 45 -3.57 -21.40 12.22
C THR A 45 -2.12 -20.93 12.08
N GLY A 46 -1.20 -21.81 11.75
CA GLY A 46 0.22 -21.49 11.68
C GLY A 46 1.09 -22.70 11.42
N PHE A 47 2.35 -22.60 11.81
CA PHE A 47 3.36 -23.65 11.62
C PHE A 47 4.08 -23.96 12.92
N LYS A 48 4.46 -25.22 13.12
CA LYS A 48 5.43 -25.63 14.16
C LYS A 48 6.48 -26.55 13.56
N ASN A 49 7.61 -26.67 14.25
CA ASN A 49 8.64 -27.66 13.93
C ASN A 49 8.33 -28.98 14.66
N GLU A 50 8.14 -30.06 13.91
CA GLU A 50 8.03 -31.43 14.41
C GLU A 50 9.22 -32.25 13.91
N GLY A 51 10.23 -32.44 14.78
CA GLY A 51 11.37 -33.30 14.46
C GLY A 51 12.19 -32.85 13.25
N GLY A 52 12.25 -31.54 12.96
CA GLY A 52 12.92 -30.96 11.80
C GLY A 52 12.00 -30.79 10.58
N ALA A 53 10.76 -31.29 10.62
CA ALA A 53 9.77 -31.09 9.58
C ALA A 53 8.78 -29.96 9.96
N PRO A 54 8.38 -29.10 9.03
CA PRO A 54 7.33 -28.12 9.29
C PRO A 54 5.95 -28.82 9.29
N ALA A 55 5.15 -28.57 10.32
CA ALA A 55 3.78 -29.06 10.45
C ALA A 55 2.78 -27.90 10.49
N LEU A 56 1.68 -28.02 9.73
CA LEU A 56 0.55 -27.12 9.84
C LEU A 56 -0.16 -27.34 11.17
N VAL A 57 -0.40 -26.26 11.92
CA VAL A 57 -1.19 -26.27 13.15
C VAL A 57 -2.40 -25.39 13.00
N PHE A 58 -3.50 -25.80 13.60
CA PHE A 58 -4.75 -25.04 13.64
C PHE A 58 -5.57 -25.51 14.83
N GLY A 59 -6.47 -24.65 15.31
CA GLY A 59 -7.32 -25.00 16.43
C GLY A 59 -8.25 -23.86 16.84
N PHE A 60 -8.92 -24.07 17.97
CA PHE A 60 -9.92 -23.18 18.53
C PHE A 60 -10.02 -23.38 20.06
N PRO A 61 -10.20 -22.31 20.87
CA PRO A 61 -10.07 -20.89 20.51
C PRO A 61 -8.63 -20.52 20.10
N TYR A 62 -8.36 -19.23 19.85
CA TYR A 62 -7.06 -18.82 19.35
C TYR A 62 -5.91 -19.12 20.34
N HIS A 63 -4.74 -19.41 19.78
CA HIS A 63 -3.49 -19.70 20.49
C HIS A 63 -2.35 -19.12 19.66
N GLU A 64 -1.45 -18.37 20.30
CA GLU A 64 -0.25 -17.83 19.68
C GLU A 64 0.98 -18.36 20.41
N ALA A 65 1.81 -19.13 19.69
CA ALA A 65 2.97 -19.81 20.24
C ALA A 65 4.13 -19.87 19.23
N PRO A 66 5.38 -19.98 19.72
CA PRO A 66 5.79 -20.04 21.14
C PRO A 66 5.84 -18.65 21.82
N LYS A 67 5.51 -17.61 21.07
CA LYS A 67 5.49 -16.21 21.52
C LYS A 67 4.25 -15.53 20.97
N THR A 68 3.82 -14.49 21.67
CA THR A 68 2.77 -13.57 21.21
C THR A 68 3.41 -12.28 20.74
N TYR A 69 3.08 -11.82 19.54
CA TYR A 69 3.54 -10.55 19.01
C TYR A 69 2.70 -9.41 19.57
N LEU A 70 3.31 -8.56 20.41
CA LEU A 70 2.60 -7.44 21.02
C LEU A 70 2.67 -6.19 20.14
N ARG A 71 3.87 -5.87 19.67
CA ARG A 71 4.17 -4.72 18.82
C ARG A 71 5.56 -4.90 18.20
N LYS A 72 5.98 -3.93 17.40
CA LYS A 72 7.29 -3.95 16.74
C LYS A 72 8.41 -4.27 17.75
N LEU A 73 9.19 -5.31 17.43
CA LEU A 73 10.31 -5.82 18.22
C LEU A 73 9.98 -6.19 19.67
N THR A 74 8.70 -6.40 20.00
CA THR A 74 8.24 -6.71 21.36
C THR A 74 7.40 -7.97 21.35
N LEU A 75 7.92 -9.01 22.00
CA LEU A 75 7.26 -10.31 22.13
C LEU A 75 6.90 -10.57 23.58
N ALA A 76 5.78 -11.25 23.80
CA ALA A 76 5.40 -11.84 25.08
C ALA A 76 5.53 -13.38 25.02
N PRO A 77 5.48 -14.08 26.16
CA PRO A 77 5.22 -15.52 26.18
C PRO A 77 3.97 -15.90 25.38
N GLU A 78 3.83 -17.19 25.09
CA GLU A 78 2.64 -17.75 24.43
C GLU A 78 1.34 -17.35 25.14
N VAL A 79 0.26 -17.28 24.38
CA VAL A 79 -1.10 -17.05 24.89
C VAL A 79 -2.02 -18.19 24.47
N VAL A 80 -2.62 -18.87 25.44
CA VAL A 80 -3.58 -19.96 25.23
C VAL A 80 -4.94 -19.47 25.70
N THR A 81 -5.96 -19.51 24.84
CA THR A 81 -7.29 -19.01 25.21
C THR A 81 -8.33 -20.10 25.32
N PHE A 82 -9.24 -19.90 26.27
CA PHE A 82 -10.31 -20.82 26.60
C PHE A 82 -11.64 -20.09 26.50
N GLU A 83 -12.61 -20.70 25.83
CA GLU A 83 -13.99 -20.23 25.84
C GLU A 83 -14.80 -21.11 26.79
N LYS A 84 -15.57 -20.46 27.68
CA LYS A 84 -16.47 -21.20 28.58
C LYS A 84 -17.61 -21.85 27.77
N LEU A 85 -17.77 -23.16 27.96
CA LEU A 85 -18.97 -23.90 27.56
C LEU A 85 -19.85 -24.14 28.78
N GLU A 86 -21.13 -23.76 28.70
CA GLU A 86 -22.08 -24.05 29.77
C GLU A 86 -22.44 -25.54 29.81
N LYS A 87 -22.94 -26.03 30.95
CA LYS A 87 -23.34 -27.43 31.09
C LYS A 87 -24.40 -27.79 30.03
N GLY A 88 -24.10 -28.79 29.20
CA GLY A 88 -24.97 -29.24 28.11
C GLY A 88 -24.80 -28.46 26.81
N GLU A 89 -23.98 -27.41 26.77
CA GLU A 89 -23.63 -26.69 25.55
C GLU A 89 -22.72 -27.57 24.67
N THR A 90 -22.99 -27.56 23.36
CA THR A 90 -22.15 -28.23 22.36
C THR A 90 -21.68 -27.22 21.34
N ARG A 91 -20.40 -27.31 20.97
CA ARG A 91 -19.81 -26.48 19.92
C ARG A 91 -19.23 -27.35 18.81
N GLN A 92 -19.74 -27.16 17.59
CA GLN A 92 -19.24 -27.84 16.40
C GLN A 92 -18.35 -26.91 15.58
N LEU A 93 -17.27 -27.47 15.05
CA LEU A 93 -16.20 -26.74 14.40
C LEU A 93 -15.75 -27.58 13.19
N SER A 94 -15.59 -26.99 12.01
CA SER A 94 -15.23 -27.68 10.77
C SER A 94 -14.05 -27.01 10.06
N TRP A 95 -13.08 -27.84 9.67
CA TRP A 95 -11.94 -27.45 8.85
C TRP A 95 -11.87 -28.35 7.63
N GLU A 96 -11.39 -27.80 6.53
CA GLU A 96 -11.00 -28.56 5.36
C GLU A 96 -9.47 -28.57 5.28
N ILE A 97 -8.90 -29.74 5.07
CA ILE A 97 -7.48 -29.94 4.79
C ILE A 97 -7.40 -30.48 3.37
N SER A 98 -6.58 -29.84 2.54
CA SER A 98 -6.44 -30.22 1.13
C SER A 98 -4.97 -30.37 0.78
N GLU A 99 -4.65 -31.43 0.05
CA GLU A 99 -3.37 -31.62 -0.62
C GLU A 99 -3.50 -31.20 -2.09
N GLY A 100 -2.45 -30.59 -2.65
CA GLY A 100 -2.41 -30.23 -4.06
C GLY A 100 -0.99 -30.18 -4.60
N GLN A 101 -0.88 -29.84 -5.89
CA GLN A 101 0.40 -29.64 -6.57
C GLN A 101 0.49 -28.26 -7.21
N ALA A 102 1.68 -27.67 -7.17
CA ALA A 102 2.00 -26.40 -7.80
C ALA A 102 3.40 -26.43 -8.41
N SER A 103 3.57 -25.88 -9.60
CA SER A 103 4.85 -25.94 -10.33
C SER A 103 5.95 -25.04 -9.74
N SER A 104 5.55 -24.10 -8.88
CA SER A 104 6.42 -23.17 -8.17
C SER A 104 5.68 -22.57 -6.98
N TYR A 105 6.40 -21.85 -6.11
CA TYR A 105 5.77 -21.12 -5.01
C TYR A 105 4.78 -20.05 -5.50
N GLY A 106 5.08 -19.34 -6.60
CA GLY A 106 4.16 -18.37 -7.20
C GLY A 106 2.87 -19.02 -7.74
N ASP A 107 2.95 -20.22 -8.31
CA ASP A 107 1.76 -21.01 -8.72
C ASP A 107 0.96 -21.51 -7.50
N PHE A 108 1.64 -21.87 -6.41
CA PHE A 108 0.99 -22.17 -5.15
C PHE A 108 0.22 -20.96 -4.60
N VAL A 109 0.84 -19.79 -4.56
CA VAL A 109 0.22 -18.54 -4.11
C VAL A 109 -1.05 -18.22 -4.90
N SER A 110 -1.00 -18.28 -6.23
CA SER A 110 -2.16 -17.97 -7.07
C SER A 110 -3.30 -18.98 -6.88
N LYS A 111 -2.99 -20.27 -6.78
CA LYS A 111 -3.97 -21.34 -6.53
C LYS A 111 -4.64 -21.19 -5.18
N VAL A 112 -3.87 -20.96 -4.12
CA VAL A 112 -4.40 -20.84 -2.75
C VAL A 112 -5.21 -19.56 -2.59
N TRP A 113 -4.76 -18.44 -3.17
CA TRP A 113 -5.56 -17.22 -3.18
C TRP A 113 -6.87 -17.42 -3.94
N THR A 114 -6.83 -18.05 -5.12
CA THR A 114 -8.03 -18.36 -5.93
C THR A 114 -9.01 -19.21 -5.13
N TYR A 115 -8.51 -20.25 -4.46
CA TYR A 115 -9.34 -21.11 -3.61
C TYR A 115 -9.95 -20.33 -2.43
N SER A 116 -9.17 -19.48 -1.76
CA SER A 116 -9.65 -18.61 -0.69
C SER A 116 -10.76 -17.67 -1.19
N PHE A 117 -10.56 -17.02 -2.33
CA PHE A 117 -11.55 -16.16 -2.95
C PHE A 117 -12.86 -16.92 -3.27
N ASP A 118 -12.76 -18.08 -3.92
CA ASP A 118 -13.93 -18.89 -4.31
C ASP A 118 -14.69 -19.44 -3.10
N ARG A 119 -13.96 -19.76 -2.02
CA ARG A 119 -14.54 -20.27 -0.78
C ARG A 119 -15.22 -19.19 0.04
N GLN A 120 -14.59 -18.03 0.19
CA GLN A 120 -15.08 -16.91 1.00
C GLN A 120 -16.12 -16.06 0.26
N LYS A 121 -16.03 -15.99 -1.07
CA LYS A 121 -16.91 -15.20 -1.95
C LYS A 121 -17.06 -13.75 -1.44
N PRO A 122 -15.96 -13.00 -1.30
CA PRO A 122 -16.02 -11.62 -0.80
C PRO A 122 -16.92 -10.80 -1.71
N ALA A 123 -17.95 -10.20 -1.13
CA ALA A 123 -18.90 -9.35 -1.85
C ALA A 123 -18.52 -7.87 -1.67
N ALA A 124 -18.66 -7.08 -2.74
CA ALA A 124 -18.55 -5.64 -2.64
C ALA A 124 -19.57 -5.08 -1.64
N LEU A 125 -19.21 -3.98 -0.98
CA LEU A 125 -20.10 -3.20 -0.15
C LEU A 125 -20.91 -2.24 -1.01
N THR A 126 -22.00 -1.73 -0.47
CA THR A 126 -22.67 -0.54 -1.03
C THR A 126 -21.94 0.69 -0.51
N PRO A 127 -21.23 1.45 -1.35
CA PRO A 127 -20.50 2.62 -0.88
C PRO A 127 -21.47 3.73 -0.46
N ASP A 128 -21.17 4.41 0.65
CA ASP A 128 -21.91 5.58 1.10
C ASP A 128 -21.70 6.80 0.18
N TYR A 129 -20.63 6.78 -0.63
CA TYR A 129 -20.19 7.90 -1.46
C TYR A 129 -19.89 7.45 -2.88
N THR A 130 -20.35 8.23 -3.85
CA THR A 130 -19.84 8.16 -5.23
C THR A 130 -18.38 8.66 -5.28
N PRO A 131 -17.62 8.32 -6.34
CA PRO A 131 -16.26 8.83 -6.49
C PRO A 131 -16.15 10.36 -6.45
N ALA A 132 -17.13 11.07 -7.02
CA ALA A 132 -17.17 12.54 -6.99
C ALA A 132 -17.38 13.07 -5.56
N GLN A 133 -18.32 12.49 -4.80
CA GLN A 133 -18.56 12.85 -3.40
C GLN A 133 -17.36 12.53 -2.51
N ALA A 134 -16.72 11.38 -2.72
CA ALA A 134 -15.52 11.01 -1.98
C ALA A 134 -14.38 12.01 -2.22
N LYS A 135 -14.14 12.41 -3.49
CA LYS A 135 -13.15 13.46 -3.82
C LYS A 135 -13.51 14.82 -3.21
N ASP A 136 -14.79 15.20 -3.19
CA ASP A 136 -15.23 16.45 -2.56
C ASP A 136 -14.94 16.47 -1.04
N ILE A 137 -15.19 15.36 -0.34
CA ILE A 137 -14.86 15.22 1.08
C ILE A 137 -13.34 15.27 1.29
N LEU A 138 -12.58 14.49 0.52
CA LEU A 138 -11.12 14.44 0.61
C LEU A 138 -10.48 15.80 0.27
N ALA A 139 -11.08 16.62 -0.59
CA ALA A 139 -10.58 17.95 -0.92
C ALA A 139 -10.50 18.88 0.30
N ASN A 140 -11.23 18.60 1.38
CA ASN A 140 -11.10 19.35 2.63
C ASN A 140 -9.69 19.24 3.23
N PHE A 141 -8.99 18.12 3.01
CA PHE A 141 -7.58 18.00 3.38
C PHE A 141 -6.76 19.11 2.72
N PHE A 142 -6.91 19.36 1.41
CA PHE A 142 -6.15 20.42 0.73
C PHE A 142 -6.50 21.82 1.22
N LYS A 143 -7.77 22.06 1.56
CA LYS A 143 -8.23 23.35 2.09
C LYS A 143 -7.63 23.68 3.45
N GLU A 144 -7.57 22.69 4.35
CA GLU A 144 -7.19 22.93 5.75
C GLU A 144 -5.73 22.64 6.09
N SER A 145 -5.00 21.91 5.23
CA SER A 145 -3.63 21.46 5.53
C SER A 145 -2.53 22.32 4.91
N TYR A 146 -2.89 23.33 4.11
CA TYR A 146 -1.91 24.14 3.39
C TYR A 146 -1.01 24.94 4.35
N VAL A 147 0.30 24.87 4.11
CA VAL A 147 1.35 25.59 4.85
C VAL A 147 2.16 26.41 3.86
N ASP A 148 2.22 27.72 4.09
CA ASP A 148 2.86 28.70 3.19
C ASP A 148 3.93 29.57 3.85
N ASN A 149 4.16 29.39 5.15
CA ASN A 149 5.10 30.17 5.96
C ASN A 149 6.53 29.58 5.97
N GLN A 150 6.84 28.66 5.05
CA GLN A 150 8.14 28.01 4.92
C GLN A 150 8.66 28.12 3.47
N PRO A 151 9.99 27.99 3.25
CA PRO A 151 10.56 28.00 1.90
C PRO A 151 9.99 26.92 0.97
N LEU A 152 9.68 25.73 1.51
CA LEU A 152 8.87 24.74 0.82
C LEU A 152 7.43 24.88 1.32
N LYS A 153 6.51 25.10 0.40
CA LYS A 153 5.08 25.11 0.69
C LYS A 153 4.53 23.71 0.51
N TYR A 154 3.57 23.30 1.32
CA TYR A 154 3.09 21.92 1.30
C TYR A 154 1.69 21.78 1.90
N TYR A 155 1.05 20.64 1.65
CA TYR A 155 -0.08 20.17 2.43
C TYR A 155 0.45 19.33 3.59
N SER A 156 0.26 19.77 4.82
CA SER A 156 0.71 19.08 6.01
C SER A 156 -0.03 17.75 6.16
N GLY A 157 0.70 16.65 6.26
CA GLY A 157 0.09 15.32 6.33
C GLY A 157 0.99 14.22 6.86
N VAL A 158 2.05 14.59 7.59
CA VAL A 158 3.07 13.65 8.09
C VAL A 158 2.99 13.57 9.62
N HIS A 159 2.88 12.35 10.17
CA HIS A 159 2.92 12.05 11.61
C HIS A 159 1.99 12.92 12.49
N MET A 160 0.80 13.22 11.98
CA MET A 160 -0.21 13.99 12.70
C MET A 160 -0.84 13.18 13.83
N ARG A 161 -1.41 13.86 14.82
CA ARG A 161 -2.26 13.20 15.82
C ARG A 161 -3.71 13.15 15.34
N THR A 162 -4.36 12.01 15.50
CA THR A 162 -5.79 11.82 15.20
C THR A 162 -6.68 12.78 16.00
N ALA A 163 -6.28 13.11 17.23
CA ALA A 163 -7.05 13.95 18.14
C ALA A 163 -7.14 15.45 17.77
N ASP A 164 -6.22 15.97 16.96
CA ASP A 164 -6.24 17.40 16.59
C ASP A 164 -5.79 17.72 15.16
N CYS A 165 -5.18 16.75 14.46
CA CYS A 165 -4.66 16.87 13.10
C CYS A 165 -3.77 18.12 12.89
N LYS A 166 -3.03 18.53 13.93
CA LYS A 166 -2.15 19.70 13.84
C LYS A 166 -0.96 19.41 12.93
N SER A 167 -0.54 20.44 12.20
CA SER A 167 0.69 20.37 11.41
C SER A 167 1.89 20.08 12.29
N THR A 168 2.74 19.17 11.84
CA THR A 168 3.99 18.76 12.49
C THR A 168 5.20 19.58 12.03
N GLY A 169 5.02 20.46 11.04
CA GLY A 169 6.11 21.26 10.48
C GLY A 169 7.02 20.51 9.52
N SER A 170 6.65 19.29 9.12
CA SER A 170 7.44 18.46 8.19
C SER A 170 6.84 18.39 6.79
N ALA A 171 7.67 18.59 5.77
CA ALA A 171 7.33 18.40 4.37
C ALA A 171 8.04 17.16 3.81
N GLU A 172 7.32 16.26 3.15
CA GLU A 172 7.88 15.04 2.56
C GLU A 172 7.37 14.81 1.13
N VAL A 173 8.28 14.70 0.15
CA VAL A 173 7.92 14.59 -1.27
C VAL A 173 7.21 13.28 -1.57
N GLY A 174 7.76 12.18 -1.05
CA GLY A 174 7.24 10.82 -1.21
C GLY A 174 6.73 10.25 0.12
N PHE A 175 6.74 8.93 0.22
CA PHE A 175 6.35 8.11 1.35
C PHE A 175 5.03 8.56 1.97
N VAL A 176 5.04 9.10 3.20
CA VAL A 176 3.83 9.44 3.93
C VAL A 176 3.32 10.85 3.63
N GLY A 177 4.17 11.76 3.16
CA GLY A 177 3.77 13.13 2.83
C GLY A 177 3.10 13.31 1.46
N ARG A 178 3.66 12.69 0.40
CA ARG A 178 3.14 12.77 -0.98
C ARG A 178 2.88 14.20 -1.47
N VAL A 179 3.67 15.18 -1.04
CA VAL A 179 3.37 16.61 -1.19
C VAL A 179 3.09 17.01 -2.65
N LEU A 180 3.95 16.59 -3.59
CA LEU A 180 3.80 16.96 -5.01
C LEU A 180 2.62 16.26 -5.68
N LEU A 181 2.30 15.03 -5.27
CA LEU A 181 1.15 14.30 -5.81
C LEU A 181 -0.16 14.93 -5.33
N ASN A 182 -0.24 15.32 -4.05
CA ASN A 182 -1.38 16.04 -3.52
C ASN A 182 -1.52 17.45 -4.11
N ALA A 183 -0.41 18.16 -4.37
CA ALA A 183 -0.44 19.41 -5.12
C ALA A 183 -1.04 19.22 -6.52
N TYR A 184 -0.64 18.18 -7.24
CA TYR A 184 -1.23 17.84 -8.53
C TYR A 184 -2.73 17.52 -8.42
N ASN A 185 -3.13 16.69 -7.45
CA ASN A 185 -4.53 16.35 -7.21
C ASN A 185 -5.38 17.59 -6.90
N ALA A 186 -4.88 18.48 -6.06
CA ALA A 186 -5.53 19.75 -5.73
C ALA A 186 -5.64 20.69 -6.93
N LEU A 187 -4.61 20.74 -7.79
CA LEU A 187 -4.64 21.53 -9.03
C LEU A 187 -5.73 21.03 -9.98
N GLU A 188 -5.72 19.73 -10.29
CA GLU A 188 -6.67 19.12 -11.22
C GLU A 188 -8.11 19.31 -10.73
N TYR A 189 -8.34 19.04 -9.45
CA TYR A 189 -9.65 19.18 -8.83
C TYR A 189 -10.09 20.64 -8.72
N GLY A 190 -9.17 21.54 -8.31
CA GLY A 190 -9.44 22.97 -8.21
C GLY A 190 -9.81 23.59 -9.55
N GLU A 191 -9.14 23.21 -10.65
CA GLU A 191 -9.55 23.66 -11.98
C GLU A 191 -10.90 23.05 -12.40
N ALA A 192 -11.14 21.77 -12.13
CA ALA A 192 -12.38 21.09 -12.52
C ALA A 192 -13.61 21.58 -11.74
N GLN A 193 -13.43 22.06 -10.50
CA GLN A 193 -14.50 22.54 -9.62
C GLN A 193 -14.49 24.07 -9.44
N GLU A 194 -13.70 24.78 -10.24
CA GLU A 194 -13.57 26.25 -10.20
C GLU A 194 -13.17 26.81 -8.81
N GLN A 195 -12.37 26.05 -8.05
CA GLN A 195 -11.85 26.44 -6.73
C GLN A 195 -10.49 27.14 -6.88
N ALA A 196 -10.53 28.44 -7.17
CA ALA A 196 -9.34 29.25 -7.46
C ALA A 196 -8.27 29.22 -6.35
N GLU A 197 -8.68 29.12 -5.08
CA GLU A 197 -7.77 29.04 -3.93
C GLU A 197 -6.94 27.73 -3.95
N LEU A 198 -7.57 26.58 -4.21
CA LEU A 198 -6.86 25.30 -4.35
C LEU A 198 -5.86 25.33 -5.51
N VAL A 199 -6.26 25.94 -6.64
CA VAL A 199 -5.37 26.13 -7.78
C VAL A 199 -4.16 26.99 -7.42
N ALA A 200 -4.37 28.09 -6.67
CA ALA A 200 -3.30 28.96 -6.21
C ALA A 200 -2.35 28.26 -5.25
N HIS A 201 -2.88 27.51 -4.27
CA HIS A 201 -2.08 26.73 -3.32
C HIS A 201 -1.23 25.68 -4.03
N ALA A 202 -1.84 24.90 -4.93
CA ALA A 202 -1.12 23.88 -5.69
C ALA A 202 0.02 24.46 -6.53
N LYS A 203 -0.22 25.56 -7.24
CA LYS A 203 0.83 26.26 -8.02
C LYS A 203 1.94 26.78 -7.11
N ALA A 204 1.59 27.39 -5.98
CA ALA A 204 2.56 27.88 -5.02
C ALA A 204 3.44 26.75 -4.44
N ILE A 205 2.90 25.54 -4.25
CA ILE A 205 3.68 24.36 -3.88
C ILE A 205 4.70 24.03 -4.98
N PHE A 206 4.26 23.86 -6.23
CA PHE A 206 5.18 23.59 -7.34
C PHE A 206 6.24 24.70 -7.50
N ASP A 207 5.87 25.97 -7.44
CA ASP A 207 6.82 27.08 -7.54
C ASP A 207 7.87 27.04 -6.42
N SER A 208 7.44 26.77 -5.19
CA SER A 208 8.35 26.66 -4.04
C SER A 208 9.33 25.49 -4.18
N TYR A 209 8.89 24.34 -4.69
CA TYR A 209 9.74 23.17 -4.91
C TYR A 209 10.67 23.34 -6.10
N LEU A 210 10.27 24.07 -7.15
CA LEU A 210 11.17 24.41 -8.25
C LEU A 210 12.33 25.28 -7.75
N GLN A 211 12.04 26.24 -6.87
CA GLN A 211 13.03 27.17 -6.33
C GLN A 211 13.91 26.56 -5.23
N HIS A 212 13.32 25.76 -4.34
CA HIS A 212 13.96 25.35 -3.08
C HIS A 212 13.97 23.85 -2.84
N GLY A 213 13.32 23.05 -3.69
CA GLY A 213 13.05 21.63 -3.46
C GLY A 213 14.12 20.67 -3.98
N PHE A 214 15.21 21.18 -4.55
CA PHE A 214 16.31 20.37 -5.08
C PHE A 214 17.61 20.62 -4.32
N THR A 215 18.37 19.55 -4.11
CA THR A 215 19.74 19.60 -3.64
C THR A 215 20.67 20.17 -4.70
N LYS A 216 21.91 20.51 -4.31
CA LYS A 216 22.95 20.96 -5.25
C LYS A 216 23.21 19.96 -6.38
N ASN A 217 23.10 18.66 -6.12
CA ASN A 217 23.35 17.60 -7.10
C ASN A 217 22.09 17.17 -7.86
N GLY A 218 20.93 17.75 -7.56
CA GLY A 218 19.71 17.61 -8.36
C GLY A 218 18.76 16.50 -7.88
N PHE A 219 18.91 16.03 -6.65
CA PHE A 219 17.90 15.21 -5.98
C PHE A 219 16.81 16.07 -5.36
N PHE A 220 15.62 15.52 -5.19
CA PHE A 220 14.63 16.15 -4.32
C PHE A 220 15.13 16.16 -2.88
N ARG A 221 14.86 17.27 -2.20
CA ARG A 221 14.87 17.36 -0.74
C ARG A 221 13.71 16.53 -0.21
N GLU A 222 14.00 15.31 0.24
CA GLU A 222 12.98 14.28 0.47
C GLU A 222 12.08 14.57 1.67
N PHE A 223 12.69 14.90 2.80
CA PHE A 223 12.03 15.14 4.08
C PHE A 223 12.72 16.32 4.77
N VAL A 224 11.96 17.39 5.00
CA VAL A 224 12.43 18.60 5.67
C VAL A 224 11.54 18.88 6.87
N ASP A 225 12.14 18.89 8.06
CA ASP A 225 11.49 19.24 9.32
C ASP A 225 11.84 20.68 9.68
N PHE A 226 10.91 21.59 9.38
CA PHE A 226 11.06 23.02 9.66
C PHE A 226 10.94 23.36 11.14
N THR A 227 10.28 22.51 11.94
CA THR A 227 10.11 22.72 13.38
C THR A 227 11.40 22.47 14.14
N HIS A 228 12.14 21.42 13.76
CA HIS A 228 13.39 21.06 14.42
C HIS A 228 14.64 21.51 13.64
N GLY A 229 14.46 22.09 12.45
CA GLY A 229 15.57 22.54 11.61
C GLY A 229 16.43 21.39 11.07
N ASN A 230 15.80 20.25 10.78
CA ASN A 230 16.49 19.04 10.33
C ASN A 230 16.02 18.62 8.93
N GLU A 231 16.89 17.95 8.18
CA GLU A 231 16.61 17.42 6.86
C GLU A 231 17.42 16.14 6.63
N THR A 232 16.81 15.16 5.97
CA THR A 232 17.50 13.90 5.68
C THR A 232 18.73 14.13 4.78
N GLN A 233 19.83 13.44 5.09
CA GLN A 233 21.03 13.38 4.27
C GLN A 233 21.17 12.05 3.52
N GLU A 234 20.34 11.08 3.90
CA GLU A 234 20.19 9.78 3.24
C GLU A 234 18.85 9.78 2.48
N TYR A 235 18.95 9.63 1.18
CA TYR A 235 17.85 9.63 0.22
C TYR A 235 17.44 8.19 -0.09
N SER A 236 16.22 8.02 -0.56
CA SER A 236 15.67 6.74 -0.96
C SER A 236 15.23 6.76 -2.42
N ILE A 237 15.52 5.69 -3.15
CA ILE A 237 15.08 5.58 -4.55
C ILE A 237 13.55 5.73 -4.67
N ARG A 238 12.81 5.23 -3.68
CA ARG A 238 11.35 5.32 -3.62
C ARG A 238 10.85 6.77 -3.55
N ARG A 239 11.31 7.57 -2.57
CA ARG A 239 10.81 8.95 -2.42
C ARG A 239 11.16 9.81 -3.64
N GLN A 240 12.36 9.64 -4.21
CA GLN A 240 12.71 10.30 -5.46
C GLN A 240 11.78 9.90 -6.60
N SER A 241 11.51 8.60 -6.74
CA SER A 241 10.66 8.04 -7.80
C SER A 241 9.22 8.55 -7.72
N GLU A 242 8.65 8.60 -6.52
CA GLU A 242 7.31 9.11 -6.27
C GLU A 242 7.21 10.62 -6.54
N GLY A 243 8.28 11.38 -6.27
CA GLY A 243 8.38 12.78 -6.67
C GLY A 243 8.39 12.96 -8.19
N ILE A 244 9.18 12.16 -8.91
CA ILE A 244 9.20 12.18 -10.38
C ILE A 244 7.82 11.82 -10.95
N PHE A 245 7.18 10.78 -10.42
CA PHE A 245 5.83 10.37 -10.81
C PHE A 245 4.83 11.54 -10.70
N ALA A 246 4.84 12.24 -9.56
CA ALA A 246 3.96 13.38 -9.33
C ALA A 246 4.23 14.53 -10.31
N VAL A 247 5.50 14.88 -10.51
CA VAL A 247 5.88 15.98 -11.42
C VAL A 247 5.58 15.64 -12.87
N LEU A 248 5.79 14.40 -13.32
CA LEU A 248 5.44 14.00 -14.68
C LEU A 248 3.94 14.11 -14.94
N ASN A 249 3.10 13.66 -14.00
CA ASN A 249 1.66 13.85 -14.09
C ASN A 249 1.28 15.35 -14.20
N TYR A 250 1.85 16.19 -13.33
CA TYR A 250 1.68 17.65 -13.39
C TYR A 250 2.10 18.23 -14.74
N LEU A 251 3.29 17.90 -15.23
CA LEU A 251 3.82 18.39 -16.50
C LEU A 251 2.95 17.96 -17.69
N CYS A 252 2.47 16.72 -17.68
CA CYS A 252 1.57 16.21 -18.71
C CYS A 252 0.24 16.97 -18.72
N TYR A 253 -0.34 17.21 -17.53
CA TYR A 253 -1.56 18.00 -17.37
C TYR A 253 -1.39 19.45 -17.86
N GLU A 254 -0.31 20.12 -17.45
CA GLU A 254 0.00 21.48 -17.85
C GLU A 254 0.22 21.60 -19.37
N LYS A 255 0.94 20.63 -19.95
CA LYS A 255 1.16 20.54 -21.41
C LYS A 255 -0.17 20.38 -22.15
N LYS A 256 -1.08 19.54 -21.66
CA LYS A 256 -2.45 19.38 -22.22
C LYS A 256 -3.24 20.69 -22.19
N LYS A 257 -2.98 21.57 -21.22
CA LYS A 257 -3.57 22.90 -21.09
C LYS A 257 -2.79 23.98 -21.87
N GLY A 258 -1.78 23.62 -22.65
CA GLY A 258 -0.96 24.55 -23.43
C GLY A 258 0.10 25.31 -22.62
N ARG A 259 0.28 24.98 -21.34
CA ARG A 259 1.27 25.60 -20.46
C ARG A 259 2.59 24.83 -20.53
N LYS A 260 3.71 25.54 -20.44
CA LYS A 260 5.06 24.98 -20.59
C LYS A 260 5.89 25.28 -19.36
N HIS A 261 6.62 24.26 -18.88
CA HIS A 261 7.45 24.34 -17.68
C HIS A 261 8.87 23.83 -17.98
N PRO A 262 9.64 24.54 -18.83
CA PRO A 262 10.95 24.05 -19.29
C PRO A 262 11.97 23.89 -18.15
N GLU A 263 11.89 24.72 -17.10
CA GLU A 263 12.79 24.58 -15.95
C GLU A 263 12.49 23.29 -15.17
N TRP A 264 11.22 22.99 -14.90
CA TRP A 264 10.82 21.72 -14.29
C TRP A 264 11.28 20.51 -15.11
N GLU A 265 11.10 20.55 -16.44
CA GLU A 265 11.60 19.50 -17.32
C GLU A 265 13.12 19.31 -17.21
N GLN A 266 13.89 20.41 -17.10
CA GLN A 266 15.34 20.33 -16.91
C GLN A 266 15.72 19.73 -15.56
N ARG A 267 15.03 20.09 -14.47
CA ARG A 267 15.25 19.50 -13.14
C ARG A 267 14.99 18.00 -13.14
N ILE A 268 13.87 17.57 -13.72
CA ILE A 268 13.52 16.15 -13.82
C ILE A 268 14.51 15.38 -14.70
N LYS A 269 14.94 15.94 -15.84
CA LYS A 269 15.99 15.32 -16.66
C LYS A 269 17.29 15.12 -15.89
N ARG A 270 17.72 16.11 -15.10
CA ARG A 270 18.92 15.99 -14.25
C ARG A 270 18.76 14.89 -13.20
N LEU A 271 17.60 14.81 -12.55
CA LEU A 271 17.31 13.74 -11.60
C LEU A 271 17.29 12.35 -12.27
N LEU A 272 16.74 12.23 -13.47
CA LEU A 272 16.77 10.99 -14.25
C LEU A 272 18.19 10.62 -14.71
N THR A 273 19.08 11.60 -14.95
CA THR A 273 20.51 11.34 -15.15
C THR A 273 21.15 10.76 -13.89
N ASN A 274 20.78 11.25 -12.70
CA ASN A 274 21.26 10.67 -11.45
C ASN A 274 20.75 9.23 -11.25
N PHE A 275 19.50 8.92 -11.65
CA PHE A 275 19.00 7.54 -11.66
C PHE A 275 19.87 6.64 -12.53
N ALA A 276 20.20 7.07 -13.75
CA ALA A 276 21.08 6.31 -14.63
C ALA A 276 22.46 6.02 -13.98
N ALA A 277 22.99 6.96 -13.20
CA ALA A 277 24.25 6.79 -12.47
C ALA A 277 24.13 5.87 -11.24
N LEU A 278 22.94 5.75 -10.65
CA LEU A 278 22.64 4.86 -9.52
C LEU A 278 22.28 3.44 -9.95
N GLN A 279 21.86 3.23 -11.20
CA GLN A 279 21.43 1.91 -11.68
C GLN A 279 22.62 0.94 -11.68
N GLN A 280 22.46 -0.17 -10.98
CA GLN A 280 23.50 -1.19 -10.84
C GLN A 280 23.57 -2.07 -12.08
N ALA A 281 24.69 -2.78 -12.26
CA ALA A 281 24.95 -3.64 -13.41
C ALA A 281 23.92 -4.77 -13.58
N ASP A 282 23.29 -5.21 -12.48
CA ASP A 282 22.28 -6.25 -12.47
C ASP A 282 20.85 -5.75 -12.78
N GLY A 283 20.70 -4.43 -12.99
CA GLY A 283 19.47 -3.71 -13.31
C GLY A 283 18.78 -3.05 -12.11
N SER A 284 19.21 -3.35 -10.88
CA SER A 284 18.60 -2.83 -9.65
C SER A 284 18.93 -1.37 -9.38
N PHE A 285 18.17 -0.76 -8.47
CA PHE A 285 18.51 0.50 -7.84
C PHE A 285 18.76 0.29 -6.34
N PRO A 286 19.76 0.96 -5.75
CA PRO A 286 19.98 0.90 -4.31
C PRO A 286 18.78 1.47 -3.56
N ARG A 287 18.38 0.83 -2.46
CA ARG A 287 17.32 1.33 -1.58
C ARG A 287 17.65 2.72 -1.07
N LYS A 288 18.91 2.99 -0.69
CA LYS A 288 19.34 4.28 -0.13
C LYS A 288 20.73 4.74 -0.57
N PHE A 289 20.89 6.06 -0.69
CA PHE A 289 22.11 6.73 -1.14
C PHE A 289 22.20 8.15 -0.57
N ASP A 290 23.36 8.79 -0.65
CA ASP A 290 23.50 10.23 -0.32
C ASP A 290 23.50 11.13 -1.57
N ASP A 291 23.52 12.44 -1.35
CA ASP A 291 23.47 13.45 -2.42
C ASP A 291 24.68 13.36 -3.38
N GLN A 292 25.75 12.66 -2.99
CA GLN A 292 26.95 12.42 -3.80
C GLN A 292 26.94 11.04 -4.48
N LEU A 293 25.76 10.42 -4.60
CA LEU A 293 25.55 9.11 -5.21
C LEU A 293 26.23 7.96 -4.46
N GLN A 294 26.68 8.16 -3.20
CA GLN A 294 27.25 7.06 -2.43
C GLN A 294 26.14 6.19 -1.88
N VAL A 295 26.16 4.91 -2.25
CA VAL A 295 25.20 3.91 -1.78
C VAL A 295 25.37 3.71 -0.27
N LYS A 296 24.26 3.81 0.47
CA LYS A 296 24.18 3.53 1.92
C LYS A 296 23.50 2.20 2.20
N ASP A 297 22.52 1.85 1.38
CA ASP A 297 21.85 0.55 1.38
C ASP A 297 21.70 0.09 -0.07
N GLY A 298 22.46 -0.95 -0.43
CA GLY A 298 22.51 -1.51 -1.78
C GLY A 298 21.40 -2.52 -2.08
N SER A 299 20.50 -2.80 -1.13
CA SER A 299 19.40 -3.73 -1.36
C SER A 299 18.51 -3.24 -2.51
N GLY A 300 18.12 -4.16 -3.40
CA GLY A 300 17.34 -3.84 -4.60
C GLY A 300 15.83 -3.93 -4.40
N GLY A 301 15.33 -4.13 -3.18
CA GLY A 301 13.90 -4.34 -2.89
C GLY A 301 12.99 -3.18 -3.30
N SER A 302 13.52 -1.95 -3.27
CA SER A 302 12.79 -0.74 -3.72
C SER A 302 12.94 -0.43 -5.21
N THR A 303 13.64 -1.27 -5.99
CA THR A 303 13.81 -1.13 -7.45
C THR A 303 12.51 -0.87 -8.22
N PRO A 304 11.36 -1.55 -7.93
CA PRO A 304 10.17 -1.35 -8.76
C PRO A 304 9.59 0.07 -8.68
N SER A 305 9.86 0.81 -7.60
CA SER A 305 9.45 2.22 -7.49
C SER A 305 10.05 3.10 -8.59
N ALA A 306 11.29 2.82 -9.03
CA ALA A 306 11.97 3.56 -10.09
C ALA A 306 11.48 3.21 -11.50
N THR A 307 10.99 1.98 -11.71
CA THR A 307 10.53 1.52 -13.02
C THR A 307 9.39 2.37 -13.57
N VAL A 308 8.40 2.69 -12.73
CA VAL A 308 7.20 3.46 -13.12
C VAL A 308 7.56 4.84 -13.70
N PRO A 309 8.26 5.74 -12.97
CA PRO A 309 8.61 7.05 -13.51
C PRO A 309 9.58 6.97 -14.69
N LEU A 310 10.42 5.93 -14.81
CA LEU A 310 11.27 5.72 -15.99
C LEU A 310 10.44 5.42 -17.26
N VAL A 311 9.41 4.57 -17.14
CA VAL A 311 8.46 4.34 -18.25
C VAL A 311 7.75 5.65 -18.59
N MET A 312 7.22 6.36 -17.60
CA MET A 312 6.53 7.64 -17.83
C MET A 312 7.44 8.67 -18.50
N ALA A 313 8.69 8.80 -18.05
CA ALA A 313 9.68 9.70 -18.62
C ALA A 313 10.02 9.32 -20.07
N SER A 314 10.10 8.02 -20.39
CA SER A 314 10.38 7.55 -21.75
C SER A 314 9.31 8.02 -22.74
N VAL A 315 8.04 7.99 -22.34
CA VAL A 315 6.91 8.45 -23.14
C VAL A 315 6.87 9.97 -23.20
N TYR A 316 6.95 10.65 -22.06
CA TYR A 316 6.86 12.11 -21.97
C TYR A 316 7.97 12.84 -22.73
N PHE A 317 9.23 12.43 -22.51
CA PHE A 317 10.38 13.05 -23.17
C PHE A 317 10.71 12.44 -24.52
N LYS A 318 10.04 11.35 -24.92
CA LYS A 318 10.30 10.59 -26.14
C LYS A 318 11.76 10.12 -26.25
N GLN A 319 12.33 9.67 -25.12
CA GLN A 319 13.71 9.21 -25.03
C GLN A 319 13.79 7.72 -24.71
N LYS A 320 14.40 6.95 -25.62
CA LYS A 320 14.53 5.49 -25.51
C LYS A 320 15.41 5.04 -24.34
N GLU A 321 16.33 5.88 -23.89
CA GLU A 321 17.24 5.53 -22.79
C GLU A 321 16.51 5.30 -21.47
N TYR A 322 15.46 6.09 -21.18
CA TYR A 322 14.64 5.87 -19.99
C TYR A 322 13.88 4.54 -20.06
N LEU A 323 13.40 4.15 -21.25
CA LEU A 323 12.76 2.85 -21.45
C LEU A 323 13.77 1.71 -21.25
N ARG A 324 15.00 1.85 -21.77
CA ARG A 324 16.08 0.88 -21.56
C ARG A 324 16.37 0.67 -20.06
N GLN A 325 16.47 1.75 -19.29
CA GLN A 325 16.67 1.67 -17.84
C GLN A 325 15.49 0.97 -17.14
N ALA A 326 14.25 1.26 -17.56
CA ALA A 326 13.07 0.56 -17.04
C ALA A 326 13.06 -0.94 -17.38
N GLN A 327 13.50 -1.32 -18.59
CA GLN A 327 13.61 -2.73 -18.99
C GLN A 327 14.69 -3.49 -18.21
N LEU A 328 15.84 -2.85 -17.93
CA LEU A 328 16.88 -3.42 -17.05
C LEU A 328 16.34 -3.64 -15.63
N SER A 329 15.61 -2.65 -15.11
CA SER A 329 14.91 -2.76 -13.83
C SER A 329 13.93 -3.93 -13.83
N ALA A 330 13.10 -4.09 -14.86
CA ALA A 330 12.17 -5.21 -14.95
C ALA A 330 12.85 -6.58 -15.06
N ALA A 331 14.00 -6.67 -15.74
CA ALA A 331 14.78 -7.90 -15.77
C ALA A 331 15.29 -8.28 -14.37
N TYR A 332 15.68 -7.30 -13.55
CA TYR A 332 15.97 -7.53 -12.13
C TYR A 332 14.72 -7.98 -11.35
N LEU A 333 13.59 -7.28 -11.50
CA LEU A 333 12.34 -7.63 -10.82
C LEU A 333 11.92 -9.07 -11.10
N GLU A 334 11.97 -9.50 -12.37
CA GLU A 334 11.63 -10.86 -12.73
C GLU A 334 12.55 -11.88 -12.07
N ARG A 335 13.86 -11.66 -12.13
CA ARG A 335 14.88 -12.60 -11.66
C ARG A 335 14.96 -12.71 -10.13
N GLU A 336 14.86 -11.60 -9.42
CA GLU A 336 15.14 -11.54 -7.98
C GLU A 336 13.87 -11.45 -7.14
N ILE A 337 12.81 -10.79 -7.64
CA ILE A 337 11.60 -10.52 -6.85
C ILE A 337 10.46 -11.47 -7.23
N ILE A 338 10.04 -11.44 -8.51
CA ILE A 338 8.82 -12.12 -8.95
C ILE A 338 9.01 -13.64 -9.02
N SER A 339 10.08 -14.12 -9.67
CA SER A 339 10.32 -15.56 -9.82
C SER A 339 10.61 -16.26 -8.50
N ARG A 340 11.24 -15.56 -7.55
CA ARG A 340 11.52 -16.06 -6.20
C ARG A 340 10.36 -15.84 -5.23
N SER A 341 9.42 -14.97 -5.58
CA SER A 341 8.35 -14.48 -4.70
C SER A 341 8.90 -13.82 -3.41
N ASP A 342 9.99 -13.08 -3.56
CA ASP A 342 10.70 -12.40 -2.48
C ASP A 342 10.46 -10.88 -2.57
N TYR A 343 9.31 -10.45 -2.06
CA TYR A 343 8.84 -9.06 -2.13
C TYR A 343 9.22 -8.31 -0.86
N PHE A 344 10.48 -7.91 -0.77
CA PHE A 344 11.10 -7.39 0.44
C PHE A 344 11.28 -5.86 0.43
N SER A 345 10.86 -5.22 1.52
CA SER A 345 11.36 -3.92 1.98
C SER A 345 11.17 -2.73 1.02
N SER A 346 9.98 -2.60 0.43
CA SER A 346 9.55 -1.32 -0.16
C SER A 346 8.90 -0.39 0.84
N THR A 347 8.36 -0.91 1.95
CA THR A 347 7.93 -0.13 3.12
C THR A 347 9.16 0.46 3.82
N LEU A 348 9.36 1.78 3.77
CA LEU A 348 10.66 2.40 4.09
C LEU A 348 11.10 2.24 5.55
N ASP A 349 10.15 2.09 6.46
CA ASP A 349 10.36 1.91 7.89
C ASP A 349 10.30 0.43 8.33
N ALA A 350 10.13 -0.51 7.40
CA ALA A 350 10.18 -1.95 7.66
C ALA A 350 11.36 -2.60 6.94
N ASN A 351 11.88 -3.71 7.49
CA ASN A 351 12.95 -4.48 6.86
C ASN A 351 12.54 -5.94 6.69
N CYS A 352 11.41 -6.15 6.00
CA CYS A 352 10.74 -7.44 5.86
C CYS A 352 9.91 -7.49 4.58
N GLU A 353 9.27 -8.64 4.32
CA GLU A 353 8.30 -8.79 3.24
C GLU A 353 7.07 -7.91 3.50
N ASP A 354 6.65 -7.21 2.46
CA ASP A 354 5.58 -6.23 2.58
C ASP A 354 4.68 -6.14 1.33
N LYS A 355 3.46 -5.66 1.55
CA LYS A 355 2.46 -5.45 0.51
C LYS A 355 2.94 -4.46 -0.54
N GLU A 356 3.58 -3.37 -0.13
CA GLU A 356 3.97 -2.30 -1.04
C GLU A 356 5.00 -2.77 -2.06
N ALA A 357 5.89 -3.69 -1.70
CA ALA A 357 6.89 -4.26 -2.61
C ALA A 357 6.24 -5.04 -3.74
N SER A 358 5.24 -5.86 -3.41
CA SER A 358 4.45 -6.59 -4.41
C SER A 358 3.53 -5.69 -5.23
N LEU A 359 2.96 -4.66 -4.61
CA LEU A 359 2.15 -3.66 -5.32
C LEU A 359 3.01 -2.91 -6.33
N TYR A 360 4.14 -2.34 -5.92
CA TYR A 360 5.07 -1.63 -6.80
C TYR A 360 5.60 -2.53 -7.91
N ALA A 361 5.93 -3.80 -7.62
CA ALA A 361 6.34 -4.74 -8.66
C ALA A 361 5.23 -4.96 -9.70
N SER A 362 3.99 -5.16 -9.27
CA SER A 362 2.86 -5.33 -10.19
C SER A 362 2.61 -4.07 -11.04
N THR A 363 2.67 -2.88 -10.44
CA THR A 363 2.49 -1.60 -11.14
C THR A 363 3.63 -1.30 -12.10
N ALA A 364 4.88 -1.55 -11.71
CA ALA A 364 6.06 -1.40 -12.57
C ALA A 364 5.93 -2.19 -13.88
N ILE A 365 5.59 -3.48 -13.76
CA ILE A 365 5.42 -4.35 -14.91
C ILE A 365 4.16 -3.97 -15.73
N TYR A 366 3.08 -3.53 -15.07
CA TYR A 366 1.90 -3.00 -15.75
C TYR A 366 2.26 -1.81 -16.67
N TYR A 367 3.03 -0.84 -16.18
CA TYR A 367 3.46 0.31 -16.99
C TYR A 367 4.28 -0.13 -18.22
N LEU A 368 5.18 -1.09 -18.07
CA LEU A 368 5.92 -1.67 -19.20
C LEU A 368 5.01 -2.42 -20.19
N ALA A 369 4.00 -3.12 -19.71
CA ALA A 369 3.01 -3.77 -20.55
C ALA A 369 2.20 -2.74 -21.38
N GLN A 370 1.94 -1.55 -20.85
CA GLN A 370 1.21 -0.49 -21.59
C GLN A 370 2.02 0.08 -22.76
N VAL A 371 3.35 0.11 -22.68
CA VAL A 371 4.23 0.70 -23.71
C VAL A 371 4.90 -0.31 -24.64
N SER A 372 4.66 -1.61 -24.43
CA SER A 372 5.23 -2.72 -25.22
C SER A 372 4.20 -3.32 -26.18
N LYS A 373 4.65 -4.19 -27.10
CA LYS A 373 3.80 -4.85 -28.10
C LYS A 373 4.19 -6.32 -28.30
N GLY A 374 3.29 -7.10 -28.87
CA GLY A 374 3.55 -8.49 -29.27
C GLY A 374 3.99 -9.39 -28.09
N LYS A 375 5.04 -10.19 -28.31
CA LYS A 375 5.54 -11.16 -27.32
C LYS A 375 6.08 -10.50 -26.05
N GLU A 376 6.71 -9.34 -26.16
CA GLU A 376 7.22 -8.59 -25.00
C GLU A 376 6.07 -8.15 -24.09
N ARG A 377 4.98 -7.63 -24.68
CA ARG A 377 3.79 -7.28 -23.91
C ARG A 377 3.17 -8.49 -23.21
N GLN A 378 3.04 -9.61 -23.92
CA GLN A 378 2.51 -10.85 -23.33
C GLN A 378 3.36 -11.31 -22.15
N HIS A 379 4.69 -11.23 -22.28
CA HIS A 379 5.60 -11.53 -21.17
C HIS A 379 5.34 -10.65 -19.95
N TYR A 380 5.21 -9.32 -20.15
CA TYR A 380 4.90 -8.42 -19.03
C TYR A 380 3.52 -8.66 -18.43
N VAL A 381 2.49 -9.01 -19.22
CA VAL A 381 1.18 -9.40 -18.69
C VAL A 381 1.31 -10.59 -17.71
N GLU A 382 2.07 -11.63 -18.10
CA GLU A 382 2.27 -12.80 -17.24
C GLU A 382 3.06 -12.48 -15.97
N GLN A 383 4.10 -11.64 -16.05
CA GLN A 383 4.86 -11.22 -14.86
C GLN A 383 4.04 -10.32 -13.94
N CYS A 384 3.25 -9.39 -14.50
CA CYS A 384 2.35 -8.52 -13.74
C CYS A 384 1.31 -9.35 -13.00
N LYS A 385 0.72 -10.36 -13.65
CA LYS A 385 -0.23 -11.29 -13.05
C LYS A 385 0.37 -12.02 -11.84
N LYS A 386 1.59 -12.56 -11.95
CA LYS A 386 2.28 -13.23 -10.83
C LYS A 386 2.47 -12.28 -9.63
N ALA A 387 2.95 -11.07 -9.89
CA ALA A 387 3.12 -10.05 -8.85
C ALA A 387 1.80 -9.62 -8.21
N ALA A 388 0.73 -9.46 -9.02
CA ALA A 388 -0.59 -9.11 -8.54
C ALA A 388 -1.17 -10.21 -7.64
N TYR A 389 -1.02 -11.50 -7.97
CA TYR A 389 -1.47 -12.59 -7.11
C TYR A 389 -0.75 -12.60 -5.75
N PHE A 390 0.55 -12.34 -5.72
CA PHE A 390 1.25 -12.20 -4.45
C PHE A 390 0.74 -10.98 -3.67
N CYS A 391 0.57 -9.82 -4.32
CA CYS A 391 0.04 -8.63 -3.67
C CYS A 391 -1.35 -8.87 -3.07
N LEU A 392 -2.22 -9.57 -3.80
CA LEU A 392 -3.56 -9.94 -3.36
C LEU A 392 -3.59 -10.82 -2.10
N THR A 393 -2.50 -11.53 -1.75
CA THR A 393 -2.43 -12.30 -0.49
C THR A 393 -2.43 -11.41 0.76
N TRP A 394 -2.02 -10.14 0.63
CA TRP A 394 -2.06 -9.17 1.72
C TRP A 394 -3.46 -8.61 1.98
N TYR A 395 -4.40 -8.80 1.04
CA TYR A 395 -5.75 -8.28 1.12
C TYR A 395 -6.72 -9.31 1.68
N TYR A 396 -7.49 -8.89 2.67
CA TYR A 396 -8.47 -9.74 3.32
C TYR A 396 -9.58 -10.16 2.36
N THR A 397 -9.84 -11.47 2.25
CA THR A 397 -11.00 -12.04 1.56
C THR A 397 -12.21 -12.23 2.47
N TRP A 398 -12.10 -11.86 3.74
CA TRP A 398 -13.09 -12.04 4.80
C TRP A 398 -13.07 -10.87 5.77
N ASP A 399 -14.11 -10.74 6.59
CA ASP A 399 -14.20 -9.67 7.59
C ASP A 399 -13.74 -10.16 8.96
N VAL A 400 -12.72 -9.50 9.50
CA VAL A 400 -12.25 -9.72 10.86
C VAL A 400 -13.34 -9.26 11.83
N PRO A 401 -13.78 -10.11 12.78
CA PRO A 401 -14.73 -9.70 13.80
C PRO A 401 -14.05 -8.80 14.84
N PHE A 402 -14.83 -7.84 15.32
CA PHE A 402 -14.48 -6.92 16.41
C PHE A 402 -15.51 -7.08 17.52
N ALA A 403 -15.05 -7.00 18.77
CA ALA A 403 -15.91 -7.04 19.94
C ALA A 403 -16.68 -5.71 20.09
N THR A 404 -17.86 -5.75 20.70
CA THR A 404 -18.61 -4.52 21.05
C THR A 404 -17.78 -3.63 21.97
N GLY A 405 -17.79 -2.31 21.72
CA GLY A 405 -16.98 -1.32 22.42
C GLY A 405 -15.60 -1.08 21.78
N GLN A 406 -15.21 -1.90 20.79
CA GLN A 406 -14.16 -1.53 19.85
C GLN A 406 -14.76 -0.61 18.79
N MET A 407 -14.13 0.54 18.54
CA MET A 407 -14.65 1.54 17.59
C MET A 407 -14.98 0.93 16.23
N LEU A 408 -14.09 0.11 15.67
CA LEU A 408 -14.30 -0.58 14.39
C LEU A 408 -15.49 -1.55 14.42
N GLY A 409 -15.75 -2.19 15.57
CA GLY A 409 -16.92 -3.04 15.78
C GLY A 409 -18.22 -2.23 15.84
N ASP A 410 -18.21 -1.14 16.60
CA ASP A 410 -19.37 -0.28 16.81
C ASP A 410 -19.82 0.44 15.53
N VAL A 411 -18.88 0.73 14.62
CA VAL A 411 -19.18 1.31 13.30
C VAL A 411 -19.40 0.28 12.19
N GLY A 412 -19.33 -1.02 12.54
CA GLY A 412 -19.62 -2.11 11.60
C GLY A 412 -18.59 -2.29 10.49
N PHE A 413 -17.32 -1.90 10.72
CA PHE A 413 -16.24 -1.97 9.73
C PHE A 413 -16.08 -3.38 9.14
N LYS A 414 -15.91 -3.44 7.81
CA LYS A 414 -15.67 -4.67 7.04
C LYS A 414 -14.26 -4.64 6.46
N SER A 415 -13.38 -5.49 6.99
CA SER A 415 -11.97 -5.52 6.60
C SER A 415 -11.73 -6.16 5.22
N ARG A 416 -12.69 -6.87 4.63
CA ARG A 416 -12.49 -7.46 3.31
C ARG A 416 -12.15 -6.40 2.26
N GLY A 417 -11.16 -6.67 1.44
CA GLY A 417 -10.60 -5.71 0.48
C GLY A 417 -9.63 -4.68 1.08
N TRP A 418 -9.36 -4.71 2.38
CA TRP A 418 -8.27 -3.94 2.98
C TRP A 418 -6.99 -4.78 3.08
N GLY A 419 -5.84 -4.14 2.89
CA GLY A 419 -4.53 -4.81 2.83
C GLY A 419 -3.70 -4.61 4.09
N ASN A 420 -3.16 -5.70 4.66
CA ASN A 420 -2.15 -5.62 5.72
C ASN A 420 -0.83 -5.07 5.16
N VAL A 421 -0.06 -4.31 5.95
CA VAL A 421 1.13 -3.61 5.45
C VAL A 421 2.34 -4.53 5.32
N SER A 422 2.80 -5.10 6.43
CA SER A 422 3.97 -5.96 6.45
C SER A 422 3.96 -6.88 7.68
N VAL A 423 4.92 -7.80 7.75
CA VAL A 423 5.09 -8.64 8.96
C VAL A 423 5.59 -7.86 10.18
N GLU A 424 6.31 -6.75 9.99
CA GLU A 424 6.78 -5.87 11.07
C GLU A 424 5.77 -4.78 11.46
N ASN A 425 4.88 -4.42 10.54
CA ASN A 425 3.90 -3.36 10.71
C ASN A 425 2.48 -3.92 10.50
N ASN A 426 1.93 -4.61 11.50
CA ASN A 426 0.68 -5.36 11.36
C ASN A 426 -0.57 -4.50 11.60
N HIS A 427 -1.03 -3.82 10.55
CA HIS A 427 -2.30 -3.08 10.51
C HIS A 427 -2.85 -3.07 9.08
N VAL A 428 -4.14 -2.75 8.90
CA VAL A 428 -4.68 -2.53 7.55
C VAL A 428 -4.75 -1.05 7.22
N ASP A 429 -4.65 -0.73 5.94
CA ASP A 429 -4.71 0.64 5.43
C ASP A 429 -5.32 0.70 4.01
N VAL A 430 -5.26 1.90 3.42
CA VAL A 430 -5.73 2.18 2.04
C VAL A 430 -4.59 2.34 1.03
N PHE A 431 -3.43 1.72 1.24
CA PHE A 431 -2.33 1.77 0.27
C PHE A 431 -2.69 0.92 -0.96
N ILE A 432 -3.31 1.56 -1.95
CA ILE A 432 -3.85 0.91 -3.15
C ILE A 432 -3.41 1.57 -4.45
N PHE A 433 -3.35 2.91 -4.49
CA PHE A 433 -3.03 3.70 -5.68
C PHE A 433 -3.68 3.13 -6.96
N GLU A 434 -2.89 2.85 -8.01
CA GLU A 434 -3.36 2.33 -9.29
C GLU A 434 -3.71 0.83 -9.27
N PHE A 435 -3.43 0.10 -8.18
CA PHE A 435 -3.49 -1.36 -8.17
C PHE A 435 -4.89 -1.90 -8.54
N ALA A 436 -5.97 -1.22 -8.14
CA ALA A 436 -7.32 -1.61 -8.56
C ALA A 436 -7.52 -1.51 -10.08
N ALA A 437 -6.93 -0.50 -10.74
CA ALA A 437 -6.93 -0.40 -12.20
C ALA A 437 -6.03 -1.46 -12.85
N VAL A 438 -4.92 -1.84 -12.21
CA VAL A 438 -4.08 -2.98 -12.64
C VAL A 438 -4.88 -4.28 -12.62
N LEU A 439 -5.67 -4.53 -11.57
CA LEU A 439 -6.51 -5.72 -11.45
C LEU A 439 -7.60 -5.76 -12.53
N ASP A 440 -8.28 -4.64 -12.79
CA ASP A 440 -9.29 -4.55 -13.85
C ASP A 440 -8.68 -4.78 -15.23
N TRP A 441 -7.51 -4.19 -15.49
CA TRP A 441 -6.78 -4.41 -16.73
C TRP A 441 -6.37 -5.86 -16.89
N LEU A 442 -5.77 -6.49 -15.86
CA LEU A 442 -5.41 -7.90 -15.87
C LEU A 442 -6.63 -8.80 -16.10
N ALA A 443 -7.78 -8.48 -15.50
CA ALA A 443 -9.02 -9.22 -15.74
C ALA A 443 -9.42 -9.20 -17.22
N GLY A 444 -9.23 -8.06 -17.90
CA GLY A 444 -9.45 -7.93 -19.34
C GLY A 444 -8.46 -8.74 -20.17
N GLU A 445 -7.16 -8.64 -19.86
CA GLU A 445 -6.09 -9.33 -20.59
C GLU A 445 -6.12 -10.86 -20.45
N THR A 446 -6.40 -11.33 -19.23
CA THR A 446 -6.31 -12.75 -18.87
C THR A 446 -7.66 -13.45 -18.85
N LYS A 447 -8.76 -12.69 -18.96
CA LYS A 447 -10.15 -13.15 -18.81
C LYS A 447 -10.49 -13.69 -17.41
N GLU A 448 -9.65 -13.42 -16.41
CA GLU A 448 -9.88 -13.84 -15.03
C GLU A 448 -10.76 -12.84 -14.27
N GLN A 449 -12.07 -13.07 -14.33
CA GLN A 449 -13.07 -12.18 -13.71
C GLN A 449 -12.94 -12.01 -12.20
N ARG A 450 -12.23 -12.92 -11.50
CA ARG A 450 -11.95 -12.80 -10.06
C ARG A 450 -11.17 -11.53 -9.73
N LEU A 451 -10.25 -11.12 -10.60
CA LEU A 451 -9.43 -9.92 -10.40
C LEU A 451 -10.30 -8.65 -10.41
N ALA A 452 -11.17 -8.50 -11.40
CA ALA A 452 -12.14 -7.40 -11.46
C ALA A 452 -13.17 -7.47 -10.31
N ALA A 453 -13.64 -8.68 -9.97
CA ALA A 453 -14.57 -8.85 -8.85
C ALA A 453 -13.95 -8.40 -7.52
N PHE A 454 -12.69 -8.75 -7.26
CA PHE A 454 -11.99 -8.33 -6.04
C PHE A 454 -11.57 -6.85 -6.08
N SER A 455 -11.22 -6.31 -7.24
CA SER A 455 -11.07 -4.86 -7.45
C SER A 455 -12.33 -4.09 -7.00
N ASN A 456 -13.52 -4.59 -7.33
CA ASN A 456 -14.78 -4.00 -6.86
C ASN A 456 -14.95 -4.11 -5.34
N VAL A 457 -14.52 -5.22 -4.71
CA VAL A 457 -14.51 -5.36 -3.24
C VAL A 457 -13.63 -4.26 -2.63
N ILE A 458 -12.40 -4.12 -3.08
CA ILE A 458 -11.44 -3.10 -2.62
C ILE A 458 -12.02 -1.69 -2.76
N LYS A 459 -12.47 -1.31 -3.97
CA LYS A 459 -13.02 0.02 -4.26
C LYS A 459 -14.19 0.37 -3.36
N SER A 460 -15.07 -0.60 -3.11
CA SER A 460 -16.24 -0.38 -2.26
C SER A 460 -15.90 -0.31 -0.76
N SER A 461 -14.90 -1.06 -0.30
CA SER A 461 -14.58 -1.17 1.12
C SER A 461 -13.66 -0.06 1.63
N MET A 462 -12.79 0.49 0.79
CA MET A 462 -11.86 1.55 1.18
C MET A 462 -12.51 2.94 1.37
N LEU A 463 -13.84 3.06 1.25
CA LEU A 463 -14.57 4.31 1.50
C LEU A 463 -15.34 4.32 2.84
N GLN A 464 -15.31 3.21 3.60
CA GLN A 464 -16.11 3.03 4.83
C GLN A 464 -15.76 4.03 5.94
N LEU A 465 -14.47 4.37 6.09
CA LEU A 465 -13.95 5.16 7.22
C LEU A 465 -13.74 6.64 6.84
N MET A 466 -14.49 7.12 5.84
CA MET A 466 -14.41 8.49 5.35
C MET A 466 -14.83 9.51 6.44
N PRO A 467 -13.92 10.35 6.96
CA PRO A 467 -14.27 11.28 8.02
C PRO A 467 -15.15 12.41 7.50
N VAL A 468 -16.41 12.45 7.96
CA VAL A 468 -17.40 13.47 7.61
C VAL A 468 -17.99 14.09 8.87
N LYS A 469 -18.60 15.27 8.75
CA LYS A 469 -19.26 15.94 9.88
C LYS A 469 -20.29 15.02 10.53
N GLY A 470 -20.18 14.81 11.84
CA GLY A 470 -21.05 13.91 12.61
C GLY A 470 -20.65 12.43 12.59
N ARG A 471 -19.69 12.04 11.74
CA ARG A 471 -19.11 10.69 11.69
C ARG A 471 -17.63 10.77 11.32
N LEU A 472 -16.85 11.24 12.29
CA LEU A 472 -15.44 11.52 12.14
C LEU A 472 -14.52 10.32 12.42
N PHE A 473 -15.08 9.24 12.98
CA PHE A 473 -14.35 8.00 13.30
C PHE A 473 -13.07 8.26 14.13
N ASP A 474 -13.15 9.05 15.19
CA ASP A 474 -11.98 9.44 16.02
C ASP A 474 -10.88 10.24 15.30
N ILE A 475 -11.16 10.82 14.13
CA ILE A 475 -10.28 11.77 13.44
C ILE A 475 -10.83 13.20 13.60
N ALA A 476 -10.02 14.14 14.07
CA ALA A 476 -10.49 15.49 14.39
C ALA A 476 -11.01 16.32 13.21
N LYS A 477 -10.71 15.93 11.96
CA LYS A 477 -10.98 16.74 10.76
C LYS A 477 -11.63 15.95 9.63
N VAL A 478 -12.48 16.64 8.87
CA VAL A 478 -13.12 16.13 7.66
C VAL A 478 -12.08 15.95 6.54
N GLY A 479 -12.16 14.84 5.80
CA GLY A 479 -11.28 14.57 4.66
C GLY A 479 -9.87 14.10 5.02
N TYR A 480 -9.50 14.08 6.31
CA TYR A 480 -8.21 13.56 6.78
C TYR A 480 -8.31 12.04 6.95
N TYR A 481 -8.26 11.29 5.84
CA TYR A 481 -8.55 9.86 5.86
C TYR A 481 -7.60 9.07 6.79
N PRO A 482 -8.11 8.14 7.62
CA PRO A 482 -7.31 7.46 8.65
C PRO A 482 -6.20 6.58 8.08
N GLU A 483 -5.18 6.36 8.91
CA GLU A 483 -4.09 5.40 8.73
C GLU A 483 -4.08 4.45 9.94
N VAL A 484 -3.32 3.35 9.87
CA VAL A 484 -3.05 2.44 10.99
C VAL A 484 -4.34 1.91 11.62
N VAL A 485 -5.16 1.23 10.82
CA VAL A 485 -6.39 0.57 11.27
C VAL A 485 -6.03 -0.77 11.90
N GLN A 486 -6.06 -0.85 13.23
CA GLN A 486 -5.60 -2.02 13.97
C GLN A 486 -6.67 -3.12 13.95
N HIS A 487 -6.40 -4.18 13.20
CA HIS A 487 -7.32 -5.30 12.99
C HIS A 487 -6.91 -6.58 13.75
N THR A 488 -5.72 -6.58 14.36
CA THR A 488 -5.17 -7.68 15.17
C THR A 488 -4.82 -7.17 16.57
N ASN A 489 -4.43 -8.08 17.47
CA ASN A 489 -3.98 -7.72 18.82
C ASN A 489 -2.60 -7.04 18.83
N TRP A 490 -1.95 -6.90 17.68
CA TRP A 490 -0.75 -6.09 17.52
C TRP A 490 -1.08 -4.62 17.79
N ASP A 491 -0.43 -4.03 18.81
CA ASP A 491 -0.74 -2.70 19.32
C ASP A 491 0.31 -1.67 18.90
N TYR A 492 -0.14 -0.64 18.22
CA TYR A 492 0.67 0.54 17.87
C TYR A 492 0.86 1.52 19.04
N GLY A 493 0.39 1.17 20.23
CA GLY A 493 0.51 1.96 21.45
C GLY A 493 -0.78 2.64 21.88
N LYS A 494 -1.92 2.28 21.27
CA LYS A 494 -3.24 2.83 21.57
C LYS A 494 -4.32 1.76 21.38
N ASN A 495 -4.69 1.12 22.49
CA ASN A 495 -5.80 0.16 22.63
C ASN A 495 -5.74 -1.10 21.75
N GLY A 496 -4.80 -1.23 20.80
CA GLY A 496 -4.69 -2.34 19.88
C GLY A 496 -5.92 -2.56 19.00
N LYS A 497 -6.25 -3.83 18.77
CA LYS A 497 -7.36 -4.28 17.91
C LYS A 497 -8.62 -3.44 18.08
N GLY A 498 -9.19 -3.00 16.97
CA GLY A 498 -10.48 -2.30 16.95
C GLY A 498 -10.40 -0.78 16.99
N PHE A 499 -9.19 -0.21 17.01
CA PHE A 499 -8.95 1.22 17.11
C PHE A 499 -7.87 1.68 16.13
N TYR A 500 -7.71 2.99 15.98
CA TYR A 500 -6.56 3.57 15.28
C TYR A 500 -5.39 3.80 16.23
N ASN A 501 -4.20 3.89 15.65
CA ASN A 501 -3.09 4.55 16.33
C ASN A 501 -3.42 6.03 16.63
N ASP A 502 -2.72 6.66 17.59
CA ASP A 502 -2.85 8.11 17.78
C ASP A 502 -2.14 8.91 16.68
N ILE A 503 -1.07 8.38 16.11
CA ILE A 503 -0.30 9.00 15.03
C ILE A 503 -0.70 8.41 13.69
N PHE A 504 -0.96 9.28 12.72
CA PHE A 504 -1.33 8.92 11.35
C PHE A 504 -0.80 9.93 10.32
N ALA A 505 -0.81 9.56 9.05
CA ALA A 505 -0.33 10.37 7.94
C ALA A 505 -1.38 10.50 6.82
N PRO A 506 -2.24 11.52 6.89
CA PRO A 506 -3.29 11.73 5.89
C PRO A 506 -2.74 12.12 4.50
N GLY A 507 -1.49 12.57 4.41
CA GLY A 507 -0.88 12.96 3.14
C GLY A 507 -0.95 11.84 2.11
N TRP A 508 -0.46 10.65 2.47
CA TRP A 508 -0.48 9.53 1.54
C TRP A 508 -1.84 8.84 1.45
N THR A 509 -2.63 8.74 2.53
CA THR A 509 -3.93 8.05 2.50
C THR A 509 -4.90 8.78 1.56
N VAL A 510 -4.91 10.11 1.62
CA VAL A 510 -5.66 10.96 0.68
C VAL A 510 -5.15 10.76 -0.74
N ALA A 511 -3.83 10.78 -0.96
CA ALA A 511 -3.25 10.58 -2.29
C ALA A 511 -3.59 9.21 -2.89
N SER A 512 -3.55 8.15 -2.08
CA SER A 512 -3.83 6.78 -2.51
C SER A 512 -5.29 6.59 -2.91
N LEU A 513 -6.22 7.09 -2.09
CA LEU A 513 -7.64 7.09 -2.44
C LEU A 513 -7.94 8.00 -3.63
N TRP A 514 -7.26 9.14 -3.75
CA TRP A 514 -7.44 10.02 -4.90
C TRP A 514 -7.12 9.31 -6.22
N GLU A 515 -6.04 8.52 -6.21
CA GLU A 515 -5.61 7.73 -7.36
C GLU A 515 -6.58 6.57 -7.64
N LEU A 516 -7.03 5.85 -6.60
CA LEU A 516 -8.11 4.84 -6.71
C LEU A 516 -9.38 5.40 -7.38
N LEU A 517 -9.73 6.64 -7.03
CA LEU A 517 -10.88 7.36 -7.55
C LEU A 517 -10.61 8.04 -8.91
N SER A 518 -9.45 7.79 -9.52
CA SER A 518 -9.00 8.31 -10.82
C SER A 518 -8.56 7.17 -11.76
N PRO A 519 -9.39 6.15 -12.01
CA PRO A 519 -8.95 4.89 -12.63
C PRO A 519 -8.42 5.03 -14.07
N SER A 520 -8.71 6.12 -14.77
CA SER A 520 -8.20 6.38 -16.13
C SER A 520 -6.83 7.06 -16.15
N ARG A 521 -6.30 7.52 -15.01
CA ARG A 521 -5.15 8.44 -14.98
C ARG A 521 -3.93 7.89 -15.70
N THR A 522 -3.56 6.62 -15.48
CA THR A 522 -2.42 6.01 -16.19
C THR A 522 -2.63 5.99 -17.70
N ALA A 523 -3.81 5.56 -18.16
CA ALA A 523 -4.12 5.50 -19.58
C ALA A 523 -4.12 6.91 -20.22
N ASP A 524 -4.76 7.87 -19.54
CA ASP A 524 -4.82 9.27 -19.98
C ASP A 524 -3.43 9.91 -20.05
N PHE A 525 -2.56 9.63 -19.08
CA PHE A 525 -1.17 10.07 -19.08
C PHE A 525 -0.42 9.52 -20.29
N LEU A 526 -0.46 8.19 -20.51
CA LEU A 526 0.31 7.54 -21.56
C LEU A 526 -0.17 7.96 -22.96
N GLU A 527 -1.49 8.16 -23.14
CA GLU A 527 -2.05 8.68 -24.38
C GLU A 527 -1.62 10.13 -24.63
N THR A 528 -1.73 11.00 -23.61
CA THR A 528 -1.43 12.43 -23.74
C THR A 528 0.06 12.68 -23.92
N ALA A 529 0.91 11.99 -23.17
CA ALA A 529 2.36 12.13 -23.24
C ALA A 529 2.93 11.57 -24.56
N GLY A 530 2.29 10.54 -25.14
CA GLY A 530 2.68 9.96 -26.42
C GLY A 530 2.44 10.87 -27.63
N LYS A 531 1.47 11.78 -27.53
CA LYS A 531 1.20 12.83 -28.54
C LYS A 531 2.30 13.91 -28.47
#